data_AF-A0A4R5EC32-F1
#
_entry.id   AF-A0A4R5EC32-F1
#
_cell.length_a   1.000
_cell.length_b   1.000
_cell.length_c   1.000
_cell.angle_alpha   90.00
_cell.angle_beta   90.00
_cell.angle_gamma   90.00
#
_symmetry.space_group_name_H-M   'P 1'
#
loop_
_entity.id
_entity.type
_entity.pdbx_description
1 polymer ?
#
loop_
_entity_poly.entity_id
_entity_poly.type
_entity_poly.pdbx_seq_one_letter_code
_entity_poly.pdbx_strand_id
1 'polypeptide(L)'
;GQGVLGLLDQADAQAFSAALLAPLTGYGSRAGLVESLRAYLENNGHWDAAAQRLGVHRHTLRYRMKRVAELLGCDLDDPGVRAELWFALEAARR
;
A
#
# COMPACT_ATOMS: atom_id res chain seq x y z
N GLY A 1 -10.17 15.54 -9.46
CA GLY A 1 -9.26 16.00 -10.52
C GLY A 1 -8.64 14.79 -11.17
N GLN A 2 -8.54 14.75 -12.50
CA GLN A 2 -7.84 13.67 -13.19
C GLN A 2 -6.34 13.83 -12.96
N GLY A 3 -5.83 13.22 -11.89
CA GLY A 3 -4.40 13.10 -11.62
C GLY A 3 -3.73 12.13 -12.61
N VAL A 4 -2.45 11.80 -12.40
CA VAL A 4 -1.65 10.95 -13.30
C VAL A 4 -2.33 9.63 -13.70
N LEU A 5 -3.12 9.02 -12.81
CA LEU A 5 -3.90 7.81 -13.10
C LEU A 5 -4.98 8.00 -14.17
N GLY A 6 -5.38 9.22 -14.52
CA GLY A 6 -6.29 9.50 -15.63
C GLY A 6 -5.59 9.47 -17.00
N LEU A 7 -4.27 9.38 -17.04
CA LEU A 7 -3.47 9.28 -18.27
C LEU A 7 -3.21 7.83 -18.69
N LEU A 8 -3.52 6.86 -17.82
CA LEU A 8 -3.39 5.43 -18.08
C LEU A 8 -4.74 4.85 -18.50
N ASP A 9 -4.72 3.86 -19.40
CA ASP A 9 -5.90 3.04 -19.64
C ASP A 9 -6.32 2.32 -18.34
N GLN A 10 -7.61 2.16 -18.12
CA GLN A 10 -8.12 1.57 -16.89
C GLN A 10 -7.70 0.11 -16.72
N ALA A 11 -7.67 -0.66 -17.81
CA ALA A 11 -7.26 -2.06 -17.77
C ALA A 11 -5.76 -2.18 -17.44
N ASP A 12 -4.93 -1.33 -18.04
CA ASP A 12 -3.49 -1.30 -17.77
C ASP A 12 -3.21 -0.90 -16.32
N ALA A 13 -3.93 0.10 -15.79
CA ALA A 13 -3.79 0.54 -14.40
C ALA A 13 -4.21 -0.57 -13.41
N GLN A 14 -5.30 -1.28 -13.69
CA GLN A 14 -5.76 -2.40 -12.87
C GLN A 14 -4.78 -3.58 -12.94
N ALA A 15 -4.26 -3.91 -14.11
CA ALA A 15 -3.29 -4.98 -14.31
C ALA A 15 -1.96 -4.68 -13.58
N PHE A 16 -1.45 -3.45 -13.69
CA PHE A 16 -0.30 -2.97 -12.95
C PHE A 16 -0.51 -3.12 -11.44
N SER A 17 -1.63 -2.62 -10.93
CA SER A 17 -1.98 -2.73 -9.51
C SER A 17 -2.05 -4.18 -9.03
N ALA A 18 -2.73 -5.05 -9.79
CA ALA A 18 -2.87 -6.45 -9.45
C ALA A 18 -1.51 -7.15 -9.40
N ALA A 19 -0.64 -6.89 -10.37
CA ALA A 19 0.71 -7.45 -10.40
C ALA A 19 1.58 -6.95 -9.22
N LEU A 20 1.58 -5.64 -8.95
CA LEU A 20 2.40 -5.06 -7.89
C LEU A 20 1.95 -5.52 -6.49
N LEU A 21 0.64 -5.63 -6.27
CA LEU A 21 0.08 -6.00 -4.96
C LEU A 21 -0.07 -7.52 -4.76
N ALA A 22 0.15 -8.34 -5.79
CA ALA A 22 0.00 -9.80 -5.73
C ALA A 22 0.79 -10.46 -4.58
N PRO A 23 2.04 -10.07 -4.26
CA PRO A 23 2.76 -10.67 -3.13
C PRO A 23 2.06 -10.44 -1.78
N LEU A 24 1.37 -9.31 -1.61
CA LEU A 24 0.66 -8.99 -0.37
C LEU A 24 -0.67 -9.75 -0.26
N THR A 25 -1.40 -9.88 -1.36
CA THR A 25 -2.68 -10.61 -1.39
C THR A 25 -2.44 -12.12 -1.26
N GLY A 26 -1.36 -12.64 -1.84
CA GLY A 26 -0.95 -14.04 -1.73
C GLY A 26 -0.45 -14.47 -0.34
N TYR A 27 0.03 -13.53 0.49
CA TYR A 27 0.50 -13.83 1.85
C TYR A 27 -0.65 -14.17 2.83
N GLY A 28 -1.88 -13.80 2.49
CA GLY A 28 -3.09 -14.15 3.24
C GLY A 28 -3.76 -12.97 3.96
N SER A 29 -5.08 -12.87 3.81
CA SER A 29 -5.90 -11.73 4.29
C SER A 29 -5.86 -11.50 5.80
N ARG A 30 -5.62 -12.55 6.61
CA ARG A 30 -5.56 -12.43 8.08
C ARG A 30 -4.45 -11.51 8.58
N ALA A 31 -3.40 -11.30 7.78
CA ALA A 31 -2.30 -10.41 8.16
C ALA A 31 -2.64 -8.92 7.97
N GLY A 32 -3.68 -8.59 7.19
CA GLY A 32 -4.14 -7.22 6.95
C GLY A 32 -3.06 -6.30 6.34
N LEU A 33 -2.20 -6.84 5.45
CA LEU A 33 -1.03 -6.12 4.93
C LEU A 33 -1.43 -5.00 3.96
N VAL A 34 -2.39 -5.25 3.07
CA VAL A 34 -2.89 -4.25 2.11
C VAL A 34 -3.57 -3.11 2.84
N GLU A 35 -4.41 -3.42 3.84
CA GLU A 35 -5.06 -2.43 4.71
C GLU A 35 -4.04 -1.64 5.52
N SER A 36 -2.98 -2.31 6.00
CA SER A 36 -1.91 -1.65 6.76
C SER A 36 -1.10 -0.68 5.90
N LEU A 37 -0.72 -1.10 4.69
CA LEU A 37 -0.04 -0.24 3.71
C LEU A 37 -0.92 0.96 3.36
N ARG A 38 -2.20 0.73 3.09
CA ARG A 38 -3.15 1.79 2.77
C ARG A 38 -3.25 2.81 3.91
N ALA A 39 -3.48 2.36 5.14
CA ALA A 39 -3.59 3.28 6.28
C ALA A 39 -2.26 4.03 6.55
N TYR A 40 -1.12 3.38 6.35
CA TYR A 40 0.19 4.01 6.45
C TYR A 40 0.37 5.14 5.44
N LEU A 41 0.05 4.90 4.16
CA LEU A 41 0.16 5.90 3.10
C LEU A 41 -0.87 7.02 3.22
N GLU A 42 -2.12 6.70 3.58
CA GLU A 42 -3.19 7.70 3.84
C GLU A 42 -2.82 8.69 4.96
N ASN A 43 -1.92 8.28 5.87
CA ASN A 43 -1.42 9.10 6.95
C ASN A 43 0.00 9.65 6.69
N ASN A 44 0.43 9.72 5.42
CA ASN A 44 1.75 10.23 5.02
C ASN A 44 2.93 9.55 5.74
N GLY A 45 2.78 8.27 6.09
CA GLY A 45 3.79 7.50 6.80
C GLY A 45 3.83 7.73 8.32
N HIS A 46 2.90 8.51 8.89
CA HIS A 46 2.80 8.71 10.33
C HIS A 46 2.30 7.45 11.03
N TRP A 47 3.24 6.75 11.68
CA TRP A 47 2.98 5.49 12.37
C TRP A 47 1.83 5.51 13.38
N ASP A 48 1.76 6.54 14.22
CA ASP A 48 0.78 6.58 15.32
C ASP A 48 -0.64 6.84 14.80
N ALA A 49 -0.79 7.76 13.84
CA ALA A 49 -2.06 8.05 13.19
C ALA A 49 -2.57 6.84 12.37
N ALA A 50 -1.69 6.18 11.62
CA ALA A 50 -2.04 4.98 10.88
C ALA A 50 -2.43 3.80 11.79
N ALA A 51 -1.70 3.60 12.90
CA ALA A 51 -2.00 2.56 13.86
C ALA A 51 -3.34 2.81 14.57
N GLN A 52 -3.61 4.07 14.95
CA GLN A 52 -4.89 4.49 15.52
C GLN A 52 -6.05 4.25 14.54
N ARG A 53 -5.89 4.63 13.27
CA ARG A 53 -6.89 4.39 12.20
C ARG A 53 -7.23 2.91 12.05
N LEU A 54 -6.25 2.03 12.20
CA LEU A 54 -6.42 0.57 12.10
C LEU A 54 -6.89 -0.10 13.39
N GLY A 55 -6.92 0.62 14.52
CA GLY A 55 -7.20 0.04 15.83
C GLY A 55 -6.15 -0.98 16.29
N VAL A 56 -4.89 -0.83 15.87
CA VAL A 56 -3.78 -1.74 16.24
C VAL A 56 -2.69 -0.99 16.98
N HIS A 57 -1.84 -1.72 17.72
CA HIS A 57 -0.63 -1.14 18.28
C HIS A 57 0.40 -0.76 17.20
N ARG A 58 1.15 0.31 17.45
CA ARG A 58 2.23 0.80 16.58
C ARG A 58 3.25 -0.30 16.22
N HIS A 59 3.60 -1.16 17.17
CA HIS A 59 4.53 -2.27 16.93
C HIS A 59 3.98 -3.28 15.93
N THR A 60 2.68 -3.60 16.02
CA THR A 60 2.00 -4.47 15.05
C THR A 60 2.02 -3.86 13.65
N LEU A 61 1.75 -2.55 13.54
CA LEU A 61 1.83 -1.88 12.25
C LEU A 61 3.24 -1.90 11.68
N ARG A 62 4.27 -1.60 12.48
CA ARG A 62 5.68 -1.67 12.05
C ARG A 62 6.07 -3.07 11.57
N TYR A 63 5.65 -4.11 12.28
CA TYR A 63 5.87 -5.50 11.86
C TYR A 63 5.23 -5.79 10.49
N ARG A 64 3.97 -5.38 10.31
CA ARG A 64 3.27 -5.55 9.03
C ARG A 64 3.94 -4.76 7.90
N MET A 65 4.35 -3.52 8.15
CA MET A 65 5.03 -2.71 7.13
C MET A 65 6.42 -3.24 6.77
N LYS A 66 7.16 -3.79 7.75
CA LYS A 66 8.40 -4.53 7.46
C LYS A 66 8.13 -5.71 6.55
N ARG A 67 7.07 -6.48 6.82
CA ARG A 67 6.66 -7.60 5.96
C ARG A 67 6.25 -7.14 4.56
N VAL A 68 5.57 -6.01 4.43
CA VAL A 68 5.23 -5.40 3.13
C VAL A 68 6.49 -5.09 2.34
N ALA A 69 7.46 -4.39 2.94
CA ALA A 69 8.74 -4.07 2.31
C ALA A 69 9.49 -5.34 1.85
N GLU A 70 9.52 -6.37 2.69
CA GLU A 70 10.14 -7.66 2.36
C GLU A 70 9.46 -8.38 1.18
N LEU A 71 8.12 -8.43 1.18
CA LEU A 71 7.36 -9.13 0.14
C LEU A 71 7.40 -8.40 -1.21
N LEU A 72 7.47 -7.07 -1.19
CA LEU A 72 7.55 -6.24 -2.39
C LEU A 72 8.99 -5.95 -2.83
N GLY A 73 9.98 -6.29 -2.01
CA GLY A 73 11.39 -6.02 -2.30
C GLY A 73 11.69 -4.52 -2.44
N CYS A 74 11.03 -3.68 -1.64
CA CYS A 74 11.11 -2.23 -1.77
C CYS A 74 11.49 -1.51 -0.46
N ASP A 75 11.93 -0.26 -0.59
CA ASP A 75 12.20 0.62 0.56
C ASP A 75 11.02 1.59 0.76
N LEU A 76 10.32 1.46 1.88
CA LEU A 76 9.17 2.32 2.20
C LEU A 76 9.57 3.70 2.73
N ASP A 77 10.85 3.93 3.02
CA ASP A 77 11.37 5.26 3.35
C ASP A 77 11.57 6.12 2.09
N ASP A 78 11.65 5.50 0.90
CA ASP A 78 11.71 6.19 -0.39
C ASP A 78 10.33 6.80 -0.76
N PRO A 79 10.24 8.14 -0.95
CA PRO A 79 8.98 8.80 -1.34
C PRO A 79 8.47 8.37 -2.72
N GLY A 80 9.34 8.02 -3.66
CA GLY A 80 8.98 7.51 -4.98
C GLY A 80 8.31 6.15 -4.90
N VAL A 81 8.86 5.23 -4.11
CA VAL A 81 8.24 3.92 -3.82
C VAL A 81 6.87 4.10 -3.17
N ARG A 82 6.75 4.99 -2.17
CA ARG A 82 5.46 5.28 -1.54
C ARG A 82 4.43 5.83 -2.52
N ALA A 83 4.85 6.69 -3.45
CA ALA A 83 3.97 7.24 -4.48
C ALA A 83 3.51 6.16 -5.47
N GLU A 84 4.40 5.27 -5.91
CA GLU A 84 4.06 4.14 -6.78
C GLU A 84 3.04 3.21 -6.12
N LEU A 85 3.28 2.84 -4.85
CA LEU A 85 2.36 2.00 -4.07
C LEU A 85 1.02 2.68 -3.83
N TRP A 86 1.02 4.00 -3.62
CA TRP A 86 -0.21 4.78 -3.55
C TRP A 86 -1.02 4.68 -4.85
N PHE A 87 -0.36 4.88 -5.99
CA PHE A 87 -1.03 4.78 -7.29
C PHE A 87 -1.59 3.39 -7.57
N ALA A 88 -0.86 2.32 -7.24
CA ALA A 88 -1.38 0.97 -7.34
C ALA A 88 -2.65 0.78 -6.48
N LEU A 89 -2.61 1.24 -5.21
CA LEU A 89 -3.75 1.13 -4.30
C LEU A 89 -4.98 1.94 -4.73
N GLU A 90 -4.81 3.06 -5.43
CA GLU A 90 -5.89 3.85 -6.01
C GLU A 90 -6.41 3.23 -7.32
N ALA A 91 -5.52 2.69 -8.16
CA ALA A 91 -5.91 1.99 -9.39
C ALA A 91 -6.76 0.74 -9.07
N ALA A 92 -6.49 0.04 -7.96
CA ALA A 92 -7.31 -1.07 -7.48
C ALA A 92 -8.76 -0.70 -7.09
N ARG A 93 -9.05 0.59 -6.82
CA ARG A 93 -10.38 1.05 -6.40
C ARG A 93 -11.28 1.46 -7.56
N ARG A 94 -10.73 1.62 -8.75
CA ARG A 94 -11.44 2.02 -9.97
C ARG A 94 -11.99 0.81 -10.69
#